data_AF-A0A1Z5HCK0-F1
#
_entry.id   AF-A0A1Z5HCK0-F1
#
_cell.length_a   1.000
_cell.length_b   1.000
_cell.length_c   1.000
_cell.angle_alpha   90.00
_cell.angle_beta   90.00
_cell.angle_gamma   90.00
#
_symmetry.space_group_name_H-M   'P 1'
#
loop_
_entity.id
_entity.type
_entity.pdbx_description
1 polymer ?
#
loop_
_entity_poly.entity_id
_entity_poly.type
_entity_poly.pdbx_seq_one_letter_code
_entity_poly.pdbx_strand_id
1 'polypeptide(L)'
;MTDLNDLSVNELQAMIENAESAIKDKQAGQRKEVIAQIKELAASIGVTVEIHEGAKKPKRKGAKVAAKYRNPDDAELTWTGRGMTPKWMRALTEAGRDKSEFLI
;
A
#
# COMPACT_ATOMS: atom_id res chain seq x y z
N MET A 1 20.28 -31.10 9.97
CA MET A 1 19.12 -30.36 9.43
C MET A 1 17.94 -30.82 10.26
N THR A 2 17.24 -29.91 10.91
CA THR A 2 16.00 -30.27 11.62
C THR A 2 14.93 -30.53 10.57
N ASP A 3 14.47 -31.77 10.47
CA ASP A 3 13.40 -32.15 9.54
C ASP A 3 12.07 -31.62 10.08
N LEU A 4 11.44 -30.74 9.29
CA LEU A 4 10.22 -30.01 9.68
C LEU A 4 8.98 -30.92 9.76
N ASN A 5 9.06 -32.14 9.20
CA ASN A 5 7.94 -33.08 9.12
C ASN A 5 7.69 -33.86 10.42
N ASP A 6 8.67 -33.92 11.33
CA ASP A 6 8.55 -34.62 12.62
C ASP A 6 8.12 -33.71 13.78
N LEU A 7 8.03 -32.40 13.54
CA LEU A 7 7.66 -31.42 14.55
C LEU A 7 6.14 -31.30 14.68
N SER A 8 5.65 -31.20 15.91
CA SER A 8 4.26 -30.88 16.15
C SER A 8 3.92 -29.45 15.73
N VAL A 9 2.64 -29.17 15.49
CA VAL A 9 2.16 -27.82 15.11
C VAL A 9 2.61 -26.75 16.13
N ASN A 10 2.63 -27.09 17.42
CA ASN A 10 3.07 -26.18 18.48
C ASN A 10 4.57 -25.88 18.40
N GLU A 11 5.39 -26.89 18.08
CA GLU A 11 6.84 -26.71 17.95
C GLU A 11 7.20 -25.93 16.67
N LEU A 12 6.48 -26.16 15.58
CA LEU A 12 6.60 -25.36 14.36
C LEU A 12 6.23 -23.90 14.62
N GLN A 13 5.14 -23.65 15.36
CA GLN A 13 4.72 -22.30 15.72
C GLN A 13 5.76 -21.60 16.60
N ALA A 14 6.27 -22.27 17.63
CA ALA A 14 7.32 -21.73 18.49
C ALA A 14 8.62 -21.46 17.70
N MET A 15 8.96 -22.30 16.73
CA MET A 15 10.11 -22.09 15.85
C MET A 15 9.91 -20.88 14.94
N ILE A 16 8.72 -20.67 14.40
CA ILE A 16 8.38 -19.48 13.61
C ILE A 16 8.53 -18.23 14.46
N GLU A 17 7.97 -18.18 15.67
CA GLU A 17 8.08 -17.01 16.55
C GLU A 17 9.54 -16.69 16.90
N ASN A 18 10.33 -17.71 17.23
CA ASN A 18 11.76 -17.55 17.49
C ASN A 18 12.53 -17.09 16.25
N ALA A 19 12.21 -17.63 15.08
CA ALA A 19 12.82 -17.22 13.81
C ALA A 19 12.46 -15.77 13.46
N GLU A 20 11.21 -15.37 13.66
CA GLU A 20 10.75 -13.99 13.45
C GLU A 20 11.46 -13.02 14.38
N SER A 21 11.61 -13.36 15.66
CA SER A 21 12.40 -12.55 16.61
C SER A 21 13.86 -12.44 16.16
N ALA A 22 14.50 -13.56 15.83
CA ALA A 22 15.89 -13.57 15.39
C ALA A 22 16.10 -12.78 14.08
N ILE A 23 15.15 -12.82 13.15
CA ILE A 23 15.16 -12.00 11.94
C ILE A 23 15.08 -10.52 12.30
N LYS A 24 14.18 -10.15 13.21
CA LYS A 24 14.01 -8.76 13.65
C LYS A 24 15.27 -8.23 14.34
N ASP A 25 15.91 -9.03 15.19
CA ASP A 25 17.15 -8.67 15.86
C ASP A 25 18.30 -8.49 14.87
N LYS A 26 18.44 -9.41 13.89
CA LYS A 26 19.44 -9.27 12.83
C LYS A 26 19.18 -8.03 11.96
N GLN A 27 17.93 -7.76 11.60
CA GLN A 27 17.56 -6.56 10.84
C GLN A 27 17.87 -5.28 11.64
N ALA A 28 17.64 -5.27 12.95
CA ALA A 28 17.98 -4.14 13.80
C ALA A 28 19.50 -3.91 13.89
N GLY A 29 20.29 -4.99 13.98
CA GLY A 29 21.76 -4.94 13.92
C GLY A 29 22.26 -4.36 12.60
N GLN A 30 21.83 -4.95 11.48
CA GLN A 30 22.18 -4.48 10.13
C GLN A 30 21.81 -3.01 9.91
N ARG A 31 20.66 -2.58 10.40
CA ARG A 31 20.25 -1.16 10.33
C ARG A 31 21.23 -0.25 11.09
N LYS A 32 21.62 -0.62 12.31
CA LYS A 32 22.58 0.18 13.09
C LYS A 32 23.92 0.29 12.38
N GLU A 33 24.42 -0.80 11.81
CA GLU A 33 25.67 -0.81 11.05
C GLU A 33 25.58 0.09 9.81
N VAL A 34 24.51 -0.01 9.03
CA VAL A 34 24.30 0.84 7.84
C VAL A 34 24.16 2.31 8.24
N ILE A 35 23.43 2.61 9.32
CA ILE A 35 23.30 3.98 9.85
C ILE A 35 24.67 4.53 10.25
N ALA A 36 25.53 3.72 10.90
CA ALA A 36 26.87 4.12 11.28
C ALA A 36 27.72 4.45 10.05
N GLN A 37 27.69 3.60 9.02
CA GLN A 37 28.42 3.83 7.75
C GLN A 37 27.94 5.10 7.05
N ILE A 38 26.63 5.35 7.00
CA ILE A 38 26.07 6.57 6.40
C ILE A 38 26.54 7.81 7.16
N LYS A 39 26.57 7.75 8.50
CA LYS A 39 27.05 8.86 9.34
C LYS A 39 28.53 9.13 9.14
N GLU A 40 29.35 8.08 9.03
CA GLU A 40 30.78 8.22 8.77
C GLU A 40 31.04 8.83 7.39
N LEU A 41 30.32 8.36 6.36
CA LEU A 41 30.41 8.91 5.02
C LEU A 41 29.98 10.38 4.98
N ALA A 42 28.90 10.74 5.69
CA ALA A 42 28.47 12.12 5.79
C ALA A 42 29.50 13.00 6.51
N ALA A 43 30.08 12.51 7.61
CA ALA A 43 31.12 13.21 8.34
C ALA A 43 32.37 13.46 7.47
N SER A 44 32.68 12.55 6.54
CA SER A 44 33.82 12.70 5.61
C SER A 44 33.73 13.94 4.72
N ILE A 45 32.52 14.44 4.46
CA ILE A 45 32.26 15.66 3.68
C ILE A 45 31.85 16.85 4.57
N GLY A 46 32.01 16.72 5.89
CA GLY A 46 31.64 17.76 6.87
C GLY A 46 30.13 17.94 7.04
N VAL A 47 29.32 16.95 6.67
CA VAL A 47 27.86 17.00 6.74
C VAL A 47 27.36 16.08 7.86
N THR A 48 26.36 16.53 8.61
CA THR A 48 25.66 15.68 9.59
C THR A 48 24.36 15.16 8.97
N VAL A 49 24.11 13.86 9.08
CA VAL A 49 22.89 13.23 8.57
C VAL A 49 22.02 12.72 9.72
N GLU A 50 20.80 13.21 9.79
CA GLU A 50 19.75 12.71 10.68
C GLU A 50 18.83 11.74 9.93
N ILE A 51 18.96 10.45 10.23
CA ILE A 51 18.15 9.40 9.62
C ILE A 51 16.84 9.28 10.40
N HIS A 52 15.75 9.68 9.74
CA HIS A 52 14.41 9.51 10.27
C HIS A 52 13.87 8.15 9.83
N GLU A 53 13.58 7.26 10.79
CA GLU A 53 12.88 6.01 10.51
C GLU A 53 11.46 6.35 10.06
N GLY A 54 11.27 6.39 8.74
CA GLY A 54 9.95 6.52 8.15
C GLY A 54 9.12 5.31 8.52
N ALA A 55 8.29 5.40 9.56
CA ALA A 55 7.08 4.60 9.64
C ALA A 55 6.39 4.77 8.28
N LYS A 56 6.16 3.66 7.55
CA LYS A 56 5.48 3.68 6.25
C LYS A 56 4.29 4.61 6.40
N LYS A 57 4.35 5.82 5.84
CA LYS A 57 3.26 6.79 5.93
C LYS A 57 2.02 6.04 5.48
N PRO A 58 0.96 5.95 6.29
CA PRO A 58 -0.24 5.24 5.87
C PRO A 58 -0.63 5.83 4.53
N LYS A 59 -0.65 4.98 3.49
CA LYS A 59 -1.06 5.38 2.15
C LYS A 59 -2.43 6.00 2.34
N ARG A 60 -2.53 7.34 2.22
CA ARG A 60 -3.80 8.06 2.37
C ARG A 60 -4.77 7.38 1.42
N LYS A 61 -5.68 6.55 1.95
CA LYS A 61 -6.82 6.04 1.19
C LYS A 61 -7.56 7.31 0.80
N GLY A 62 -7.43 7.73 -0.46
CA GLY A 62 -8.12 8.91 -0.97
C GLY A 62 -9.58 8.78 -0.57
N ALA A 63 -10.17 9.85 -0.04
CA ALA A 63 -11.57 9.85 0.32
C ALA A 63 -12.38 9.33 -0.87
N LYS A 64 -13.18 8.29 -0.65
CA LYS A 64 -14.11 7.79 -1.68
C LYS A 64 -15.06 8.93 -1.99
N VAL A 65 -14.87 9.56 -3.16
CA VAL A 65 -15.76 10.62 -3.64
C VAL A 65 -17.09 9.96 -3.97
N ALA A 66 -18.20 10.58 -3.55
CA ALA A 66 -19.53 10.10 -3.88
C ALA A 66 -19.71 10.01 -5.40
N ALA A 67 -20.47 9.01 -5.85
CA ALA A 67 -20.89 8.94 -7.25
C ALA A 67 -21.72 10.19 -7.58
N LYS A 68 -21.41 10.84 -8.72
CA LYS A 68 -22.16 11.99 -9.22
C LYS A 68 -23.13 11.59 -10.34
N TYR A 69 -22.85 10.46 -10.99
CA TYR A 69 -23.65 9.94 -12.08
C TYR A 69 -23.97 8.46 -11.89
N ARG A 70 -25.14 8.03 -12.33
CA ARG A 70 -25.63 6.64 -12.33
C ARG A 70 -26.21 6.31 -13.70
N ASN A 71 -25.92 5.10 -14.19
CA ASN A 71 -26.48 4.62 -15.44
C ASN A 71 -28.00 4.35 -15.28
N PRO A 72 -28.87 4.89 -16.16
CA PRO A 72 -30.30 4.65 -16.10
C PRO A 72 -30.69 3.20 -16.44
N ASP A 73 -29.86 2.51 -17.23
CA ASP A 73 -30.09 1.11 -17.60
C ASP A 73 -29.56 0.13 -16.54
N ASP A 74 -28.62 0.56 -15.69
CA ASP A 74 -28.00 -0.26 -14.65
C ASP A 74 -27.59 0.58 -13.43
N ALA A 75 -28.35 0.47 -12.33
CA ALA A 75 -28.15 1.29 -11.14
C ALA A 75 -26.84 1.00 -10.38
N GLU A 76 -26.16 -0.13 -10.64
CA GLU A 76 -24.88 -0.49 -10.03
C GLU A 76 -23.71 0.27 -10.67
N LEU A 77 -23.85 0.62 -11.96
CA LEU A 77 -22.84 1.36 -12.71
C LEU A 77 -22.91 2.86 -12.38
N THR A 78 -22.03 3.27 -11.46
CA THR A 78 -21.93 4.66 -11.02
C THR A 78 -20.58 5.28 -11.35
N TRP A 79 -20.56 6.61 -11.50
CA TRP A 79 -19.35 7.36 -11.81
C TRP A 79 -19.26 8.64 -10.98
N THR A 80 -18.11 8.86 -10.38
CA THR A 80 -17.85 10.02 -9.51
C THR A 80 -17.62 11.32 -10.28
N GLY A 81 -17.63 11.27 -11.62
CA GLY A 81 -17.28 12.40 -12.48
C GLY A 81 -15.79 12.72 -12.52
N ARG A 82 -14.95 11.92 -11.84
CA ARG A 82 -13.48 12.04 -11.86
C ARG A 82 -12.86 10.92 -12.68
N GLY A 83 -11.84 11.25 -13.48
CA GLY A 83 -11.09 10.28 -14.28
C GLY A 83 -11.74 9.95 -15.62
N MET A 84 -11.43 8.77 -16.16
CA MET A 84 -11.94 8.34 -17.47
C MET A 84 -13.46 8.12 -17.41
N THR A 85 -14.17 8.66 -18.39
CA THR A 85 -15.62 8.48 -18.51
C THR A 85 -15.93 7.01 -18.81
N PRO A 86 -16.88 6.38 -18.11
CA PRO A 86 -17.21 4.98 -18.32
C PRO A 86 -17.87 4.75 -19.68
N LYS A 87 -17.71 3.52 -20.21
CA LYS A 87 -18.20 3.14 -21.54
C LYS A 87 -19.71 3.35 -21.71
N TRP A 88 -20.51 3.08 -20.68
CA TRP A 88 -21.96 3.26 -20.72
C TRP A 88 -22.35 4.72 -20.92
N MET A 89 -21.71 5.65 -20.21
CA MET A 89 -22.04 7.08 -20.32
C MET A 89 -21.65 7.60 -21.69
N ARG A 90 -20.49 7.16 -22.22
CA ARG A 90 -20.05 7.50 -23.58
C ARG A 90 -21.04 7.00 -24.62
N ALA A 91 -21.44 5.73 -24.55
CA ALA A 91 -22.41 5.15 -25.48
C ALA A 91 -23.77 5.86 -25.45
N LEU A 92 -24.27 6.23 -24.27
CA LEU A 92 -25.54 6.96 -24.14
C LEU A 92 -25.43 8.40 -24.66
N THR A 93 -24.28 9.06 -24.45
CA THR A 93 -24.03 10.40 -24.99
C THR A 93 -23.89 10.36 -26.51
N GLU A 94 -23.23 9.33 -27.06
CA GLU A 94 -23.14 9.06 -28.51
C GLU A 94 -24.51 8.72 -29.12
N ALA A 95 -25.41 8.11 -28.35
CA ALA A 95 -26.80 7.87 -28.73
C ALA A 95 -27.70 9.13 -28.63
N GLY A 96 -27.15 10.29 -28.27
CA GLY A 96 -27.86 11.57 -28.23
C GLY A 96 -28.56 11.90 -26.91
N ARG A 97 -28.30 11.13 -25.83
CA ARG A 97 -28.82 11.46 -24.49
C ARG A 97 -27.94 12.47 -23.77
N ASP A 98 -28.55 13.28 -22.91
CA ASP A 98 -27.83 14.31 -22.18
C ASP A 98 -27.21 13.75 -20.90
N LYS A 99 -25.99 14.19 -20.60
CA LYS A 99 -25.26 13.75 -19.41
C LYS A 99 -25.98 14.12 -18.10
N SER A 100 -26.84 15.14 -18.13
CA SER A 100 -27.63 15.60 -16.98
C SER A 100 -28.68 14.56 -16.56
N GLU A 101 -29.14 13.70 -17.48
CA GLU A 101 -30.10 12.63 -17.18
C GLU A 101 -29.49 11.54 -16.28
N PHE A 102 -28.16 11.44 -16.25
CA PHE A 102 -27.45 10.45 -15.46
C PHE A 102 -27.06 10.99 -14.08
N LEU A 103 -27.35 12.26 -13.77
CA LEU A 103 -26.94 12.90 -12.53
C LEU A 103 -27.80 12.41 -11.36
N ILE A 104 -27.17 12.03 -10.25
CA ILE A 104 -27.82 11.60 -9.00
C ILE A 104 -27.73 12.66 -7.91
#